data_AF-A0A813GEB5-F1
#
_entry.id   AF-A0A813GEB5-F1
#
_cell.length_a   1.000
_cell.length_b   1.000
_cell.length_c   1.000
_cell.angle_alpha   90.00
_cell.angle_beta   90.00
_cell.angle_gamma   90.00
#
_symmetry.space_group_name_H-M   'P 1'
#
loop_
_entity.id
_entity.type
_entity.pdbx_description
1 polymer ?
#
loop_
_entity_poly.entity_id
_entity_poly.type
_entity_poly.pdbx_seq_one_letter_code
_entity_poly.pdbx_strand_id
1 'polypeptide(L)'
;ADDCAIAVAFDAFIQEKLPPLTAAAKDVGNQDVIEATDFFADGMGLLRELLAATGVCAKPQDTAWQKILGAVMELGTKAQKACDNRSECFQNRKSAAEALNVITLVTSLSPPAHVQNVLESMDFYATKVMQKKNEKETVWIKALKTAVKDLKDWCGENCKLGVMWNPRGKVAADYFAENPLGSGGKASAASEPKGKGKGKGPAMPKGGLAAPPPELLAKMKPE
;
A
#
# COMPACT_ATOMS: atom_id res chain seq x y z
N ALA A 1 -11.22 19.37 -2.49
CA ALA A 1 -12.07 18.63 -1.55
C ALA A 1 -11.12 17.86 -0.67
N ASP A 2 -11.26 17.95 0.64
CA ASP A 2 -10.40 17.19 1.55
C ASP A 2 -10.67 15.69 1.33
N ASP A 3 -9.62 14.90 1.23
CA ASP A 3 -9.73 13.46 1.04
C ASP A 3 -10.42 12.80 2.23
N CYS A 4 -11.16 11.71 1.97
CA CYS A 4 -11.84 10.97 3.04
C CYS A 4 -10.84 10.27 3.97
N ALA A 5 -11.25 9.99 5.21
CA ALA A 5 -10.37 9.46 6.25
C ALA A 5 -9.64 8.16 5.84
N ILE A 6 -10.32 7.26 5.11
CA ILE A 6 -9.70 6.00 4.66
C ILE A 6 -8.63 6.23 3.58
N ALA A 7 -8.81 7.22 2.69
CA ALA A 7 -7.79 7.58 1.71
C ALA A 7 -6.57 8.21 2.39
N VAL A 8 -6.77 9.10 3.37
CA VAL A 8 -5.68 9.69 4.16
C VAL A 8 -4.93 8.63 4.96
N ALA A 9 -5.63 7.69 5.60
CA ALA A 9 -5.02 6.58 6.30
C ALA A 9 -4.22 5.66 5.35
N PHE A 10 -4.70 5.50 4.12
CA PHE A 10 -4.00 4.72 3.11
C PHE A 10 -2.77 5.47 2.55
N ASP A 11 -2.83 6.80 2.43
CA ASP A 11 -1.69 7.63 2.04
C ASP A 11 -0.52 7.46 3.03
N ALA A 12 -0.81 7.43 4.34
CA ALA A 12 0.20 7.15 5.35
C ALA A 12 0.79 5.73 5.20
N PHE A 13 -0.07 4.75 4.93
CA PHE A 13 0.35 3.36 4.69
C PHE A 13 1.28 3.24 3.48
N ILE A 14 0.94 3.81 2.33
CA ILE A 14 1.79 3.73 1.12
C ILE A 14 3.11 4.48 1.30
N GLN A 15 3.10 5.62 2.01
CA GLN A 15 4.31 6.38 2.32
C GLN A 15 5.28 5.59 3.20
N GLU A 16 4.77 4.76 4.09
CA GLU A 16 5.59 3.89 4.93
C GLU A 16 6.10 2.66 4.15
N LYS A 17 5.23 1.98 3.40
CA LYS A 17 5.53 0.65 2.86
C LYS A 17 6.18 0.63 1.47
N LEU A 18 5.86 1.57 0.59
CA LEU A 18 6.38 1.56 -0.79
C LEU A 18 7.87 1.93 -0.88
N PRO A 19 8.39 2.98 -0.19
CA PRO A 19 9.80 3.34 -0.30
C PRO A 19 10.80 2.21 0.01
N PRO A 20 10.67 1.45 1.13
CA PRO A 20 11.60 0.34 1.40
C PRO A 20 11.46 -0.80 0.38
N LEU A 21 10.26 -1.08 -0.12
CA LEU A 21 10.03 -2.07 -1.17
C LEU A 21 10.71 -1.67 -2.48
N THR A 22 10.51 -0.44 -2.94
CA THR A 22 11.13 0.09 -4.17
C THR A 22 12.65 0.18 -4.03
N ALA A 23 13.16 0.54 -2.85
CA ALA A 23 14.60 0.54 -2.58
C ALA A 23 15.20 -0.88 -2.67
N ALA A 24 14.53 -1.88 -2.08
CA ALA A 24 14.96 -3.27 -2.17
C ALA A 24 14.95 -3.79 -3.62
N ALA A 25 13.94 -3.42 -4.41
CA ALA A 25 13.87 -3.79 -5.83
C ALA A 25 15.04 -3.21 -6.63
N LYS A 26 15.41 -1.94 -6.36
CA LYS A 26 16.56 -1.29 -6.98
C LYS A 26 17.88 -1.95 -6.56
N ASP A 27 18.01 -2.35 -5.29
CA ASP A 27 19.22 -3.03 -4.82
C ASP A 27 19.42 -4.41 -5.46
N VAL A 28 18.34 -5.12 -5.79
CA VAL A 28 18.43 -6.36 -6.60
C VAL A 28 19.14 -6.10 -7.94
N GLY A 29 18.99 -4.91 -8.52
CA GLY A 29 19.67 -4.52 -9.75
C GLY A 29 19.16 -5.24 -11.01
N ASN A 30 17.97 -5.86 -10.95
CA ASN A 30 17.36 -6.56 -12.06
C ASN A 30 16.09 -5.82 -12.53
N GLN A 31 16.04 -5.49 -13.82
CA GLN A 31 14.93 -4.73 -14.41
C GLN A 31 13.58 -5.44 -14.26
N ASP A 32 13.55 -6.78 -14.29
CA ASP A 32 12.31 -7.54 -14.12
C ASP A 32 11.70 -7.37 -12.73
N VAL A 33 12.55 -7.29 -11.71
CA VAL A 33 12.12 -7.12 -10.31
C VAL A 33 11.71 -5.68 -10.04
N ILE A 34 12.40 -4.71 -10.66
CA ILE A 34 12.03 -3.29 -10.61
C ILE A 34 10.65 -3.10 -11.25
N GLU A 35 10.46 -3.57 -12.49
CA GLU A 35 9.18 -3.43 -13.19
C GLU A 35 8.03 -4.15 -12.47
N ALA A 36 8.27 -5.34 -11.90
CA ALA A 36 7.29 -6.04 -11.08
C ALA A 36 6.86 -5.21 -9.84
N THR A 37 7.82 -4.50 -9.25
CA THR A 37 7.56 -3.61 -8.10
C THR A 37 6.80 -2.36 -8.52
N ASP A 38 7.14 -1.80 -9.68
CA ASP A 38 6.45 -0.64 -10.24
C ASP A 38 4.98 -0.96 -10.53
N PHE A 39 4.68 -2.14 -11.08
CA PHE A 39 3.28 -2.57 -11.24
C PHE A 39 2.54 -2.60 -9.90
N PHE A 40 3.14 -3.17 -8.85
CA PHE A 40 2.52 -3.21 -7.52
C PHE A 40 2.30 -1.80 -6.96
N ALA A 41 3.28 -0.90 -7.10
CA ALA A 41 3.17 0.50 -6.68
C ALA A 41 2.07 1.26 -7.44
N ASP A 42 2.00 1.10 -8.76
CA ASP A 42 0.91 1.65 -9.59
C ASP A 42 -0.44 1.12 -9.13
N GLY A 43 -0.51 -0.17 -8.79
CA GLY A 43 -1.70 -0.81 -8.23
C GLY A 43 -2.16 -0.18 -6.91
N MET A 44 -1.22 0.17 -6.03
CA MET A 44 -1.53 0.89 -4.79
C MET A 44 -2.06 2.30 -5.09
N GLY A 45 -1.53 2.97 -6.13
CA GLY A 45 -2.08 4.24 -6.62
C GLY A 45 -3.55 4.12 -7.05
N LEU A 46 -3.89 3.09 -7.83
CA LEU A 46 -5.27 2.83 -8.26
C LEU A 46 -6.19 2.52 -7.07
N LEU A 47 -5.71 1.75 -6.10
CA LEU A 47 -6.45 1.48 -4.86
C LEU A 47 -6.69 2.77 -4.08
N ARG A 48 -5.70 3.67 -3.99
CA ARG A 48 -5.86 4.98 -3.35
C ARG A 48 -6.97 5.78 -4.01
N GLU A 49 -6.97 5.88 -5.34
CA GLU A 49 -8.02 6.61 -6.07
C GLU A 49 -9.42 6.01 -5.82
N LEU A 50 -9.54 4.69 -5.78
CA LEU A 50 -10.77 3.99 -5.42
C LEU A 50 -11.22 4.33 -3.99
N LEU A 51 -10.32 4.33 -3.02
CA LEU A 51 -10.60 4.67 -1.62
C LEU A 51 -11.05 6.13 -1.48
N ALA A 52 -10.43 7.05 -2.20
CA ALA A 52 -10.82 8.46 -2.22
C ALA A 52 -12.23 8.66 -2.77
N ALA A 53 -12.56 7.94 -3.85
CA ALA A 53 -13.88 8.00 -4.46
C ALA A 53 -15.00 7.57 -3.49
N THR A 54 -14.72 6.73 -2.49
CA THR A 54 -15.75 6.28 -1.54
C THR A 54 -16.27 7.39 -0.64
N GLY A 55 -15.48 8.46 -0.44
CA GLY A 55 -15.91 9.66 0.29
C GLY A 55 -16.93 10.53 -0.47
N VAL A 56 -16.92 10.46 -1.79
CA VAL A 56 -17.71 11.34 -2.67
C VAL A 56 -18.75 10.60 -3.51
N CYS A 57 -18.66 9.28 -3.61
CA CYS A 57 -19.56 8.44 -4.38
C CYS A 57 -20.41 7.53 -3.50
N ALA A 58 -21.62 7.23 -3.98
CA ALA A 58 -22.40 6.10 -3.51
C ALA A 58 -21.78 4.79 -4.00
N LYS A 59 -22.03 3.70 -3.26
CA LYS A 59 -21.51 2.37 -3.61
C LYS A 59 -21.95 1.99 -5.02
N PRO A 60 -21.03 1.54 -5.89
CA PRO A 60 -21.39 1.09 -7.23
C PRO A 60 -22.35 -0.10 -7.19
N GLN A 61 -23.25 -0.16 -8.16
CA GLN A 61 -24.00 -1.37 -8.48
C GLN A 61 -23.05 -2.42 -9.08
N ASP A 62 -23.39 -3.69 -8.96
CA ASP A 62 -22.50 -4.79 -9.40
C ASP A 62 -22.12 -4.69 -10.88
N THR A 63 -23.06 -4.25 -11.72
CA THR A 63 -22.85 -4.05 -13.16
C THR A 63 -21.91 -2.89 -13.50
N ALA A 64 -21.65 -1.96 -12.57
CA ALA A 64 -20.76 -0.83 -12.79
C ALA A 64 -19.28 -1.16 -12.52
N TRP A 65 -19.01 -2.19 -11.71
CA TRP A 65 -17.64 -2.52 -11.30
C TRP A 65 -16.71 -2.86 -12.46
N GLN A 66 -17.20 -3.57 -13.48
CA GLN A 66 -16.39 -3.91 -14.65
C GLN A 66 -15.88 -2.65 -15.37
N LYS A 67 -16.70 -1.60 -15.45
CA LYS A 67 -16.31 -0.33 -16.07
C LYS A 67 -15.32 0.43 -15.18
N ILE A 68 -15.59 0.48 -13.87
CA ILE A 68 -14.76 1.20 -12.90
C ILE A 68 -13.36 0.57 -12.82
N LEU A 69 -13.27 -0.76 -12.75
CA LEU A 69 -12.01 -1.50 -12.57
C LEU A 69 -11.24 -1.71 -13.88
N GLY A 70 -11.61 -1.05 -14.99
CA GLY A 70 -10.95 -1.19 -16.29
C GLY A 70 -9.43 -1.04 -16.22
N ALA A 71 -8.95 0.03 -15.58
CA ALA A 71 -7.50 0.29 -15.41
C ALA A 71 -6.82 -0.77 -14.54
N VAL A 72 -7.51 -1.28 -13.51
CA VAL A 72 -7.00 -2.36 -12.64
C VAL A 72 -6.83 -3.65 -13.43
N MET A 73 -7.81 -4.01 -14.27
CA MET A 73 -7.75 -5.18 -15.13
C MET A 73 -6.64 -5.06 -16.19
N GLU A 74 -6.43 -3.87 -16.74
CA GLU A 74 -5.35 -3.61 -17.70
C GLU A 74 -3.98 -3.76 -17.03
N LEU A 75 -3.78 -3.17 -15.85
CA LEU A 75 -2.55 -3.29 -15.08
C LEU A 75 -2.25 -4.76 -14.73
N GLY A 76 -3.25 -5.48 -14.22
CA GLY A 76 -3.13 -6.91 -13.93
C GLY A 76 -2.77 -7.73 -15.17
N THR A 77 -3.37 -7.42 -16.32
CA THR A 77 -3.04 -8.07 -17.60
C THR A 77 -1.60 -7.78 -18.02
N LYS A 78 -1.11 -6.55 -17.87
CA LYS A 78 0.28 -6.17 -18.17
C LYS A 78 1.25 -6.94 -17.27
N ALA A 79 1.03 -6.91 -15.95
CA ALA A 79 1.85 -7.63 -14.99
C ALA A 79 1.88 -9.14 -15.28
N GLN A 80 0.73 -9.72 -15.63
CA GLN A 80 0.62 -11.14 -15.96
C GLN A 80 1.36 -11.50 -17.24
N LYS A 81 1.27 -10.67 -18.29
CA LYS A 81 1.99 -10.88 -19.56
C LYS A 81 3.50 -10.74 -19.40
N ALA A 82 3.95 -9.91 -18.46
CA ALA A 82 5.36 -9.74 -18.16
C ALA A 82 5.98 -10.98 -17.48
N CYS A 83 5.16 -11.91 -16.96
CA CYS A 83 5.62 -13.15 -16.34
C CYS A 83 6.08 -14.19 -17.40
N ASP A 84 7.26 -14.00 -17.99
CA ASP A 84 7.87 -14.99 -18.90
C ASP A 84 8.37 -16.20 -18.11
N ASN A 85 7.84 -17.39 -18.39
CA ASN A 85 8.22 -18.64 -17.72
C ASN A 85 9.66 -19.09 -18.00
N ARG A 86 10.34 -18.47 -18.98
CA ARG A 86 11.75 -18.69 -19.29
C ARG A 86 12.68 -17.75 -18.53
N SER A 87 12.14 -16.69 -17.91
CA SER A 87 12.93 -15.74 -17.11
C SER A 87 13.28 -16.35 -15.76
N GLU A 88 14.52 -16.14 -15.31
CA GLU A 88 14.93 -16.48 -13.95
C GLU A 88 14.12 -15.70 -12.90
N CYS A 89 13.59 -14.52 -13.27
CA CYS A 89 12.74 -13.68 -12.42
C CYS A 89 11.25 -14.03 -12.52
N PHE A 90 10.87 -15.15 -13.17
CA PHE A 90 9.47 -15.56 -13.29
C PHE A 90 8.74 -15.59 -11.95
N GLN A 91 9.34 -16.20 -10.92
CA GLN A 91 8.73 -16.32 -9.59
C GLN A 91 8.57 -14.95 -8.91
N ASN A 92 9.54 -14.04 -9.12
CA ASN A 92 9.51 -12.67 -8.60
C ASN A 92 8.33 -11.91 -9.23
N ARG A 93 8.28 -11.86 -10.57
CA ARG A 93 7.19 -11.23 -11.32
C ARG A 93 5.84 -11.82 -10.95
N LYS A 94 5.76 -13.15 -10.82
CA LYS A 94 4.51 -13.81 -10.45
C LYS A 94 4.02 -13.43 -9.07
N SER A 95 4.90 -13.42 -8.08
CA SER A 95 4.51 -13.03 -6.72
C SER A 95 3.95 -11.61 -6.66
N ALA A 96 4.59 -10.65 -7.35
CA ALA A 96 4.09 -9.28 -7.45
C ALA A 96 2.77 -9.17 -8.23
N ALA A 97 2.62 -9.92 -9.33
CA ALA A 97 1.39 -9.95 -10.11
C ALA A 97 0.20 -10.53 -9.30
N GLU A 98 0.40 -11.58 -8.52
CA GLU A 98 -0.64 -12.10 -7.62
C GLU A 98 -0.99 -11.08 -6.53
N ALA A 99 0.00 -10.35 -6.01
CA ALA A 99 -0.19 -9.32 -4.98
C ALA A 99 -1.09 -8.17 -5.46
N LEU A 100 -1.17 -7.87 -6.76
CA LEU A 100 -2.07 -6.84 -7.30
C LEU A 100 -3.56 -7.11 -6.99
N ASN A 101 -3.93 -8.36 -6.76
CA ASN A 101 -5.32 -8.71 -6.44
C ASN A 101 -5.81 -8.06 -5.14
N VAL A 102 -4.94 -7.48 -4.29
CA VAL A 102 -5.40 -6.71 -3.12
C VAL A 102 -6.28 -5.51 -3.52
N ILE A 103 -6.14 -4.96 -4.72
CA ILE A 103 -6.90 -3.77 -5.16
C ILE A 103 -8.41 -4.03 -5.12
N THR A 104 -8.84 -5.27 -5.37
CA THR A 104 -10.26 -5.64 -5.34
C THR A 104 -10.84 -5.74 -3.92
N LEU A 105 -10.05 -5.44 -2.87
CA LEU A 105 -10.56 -5.37 -1.50
C LEU A 105 -11.73 -4.40 -1.35
N VAL A 106 -11.81 -3.35 -2.20
CA VAL A 106 -12.87 -2.34 -2.16
C VAL A 106 -14.26 -2.92 -2.47
N THR A 107 -14.31 -4.09 -3.13
CA THR A 107 -15.55 -4.80 -3.44
C THR A 107 -15.88 -5.88 -2.41
N SER A 108 -14.96 -6.16 -1.47
CA SER A 108 -15.11 -7.25 -0.51
C SER A 108 -15.95 -6.84 0.71
N LEU A 109 -16.74 -7.78 1.21
CA LEU A 109 -17.44 -7.67 2.50
C LEU A 109 -16.53 -7.98 3.70
N SER A 110 -15.35 -8.55 3.45
CA SER A 110 -14.30 -8.79 4.45
C SER A 110 -12.93 -8.51 3.84
N PRO A 111 -12.51 -7.23 3.77
CA PRO A 111 -11.20 -6.84 3.23
C PRO A 111 -10.01 -7.55 3.88
N PRO A 112 -9.94 -7.75 5.22
CA PRO A 112 -8.83 -8.50 5.81
C PRO A 112 -8.75 -9.96 5.32
N ALA A 113 -9.89 -10.65 5.19
CA ALA A 113 -9.92 -12.02 4.68
C ALA A 113 -9.53 -12.07 3.20
N HIS A 114 -9.97 -11.09 2.41
CA HIS A 114 -9.55 -10.96 1.01
C HIS A 114 -8.03 -10.80 0.89
N VAL A 115 -7.44 -9.86 1.64
CA VAL A 115 -5.99 -9.62 1.58
C VAL A 115 -5.21 -10.84 2.08
N GLN A 116 -5.72 -11.59 3.06
CA GLN A 116 -5.14 -12.85 3.50
C GLN A 116 -5.08 -13.90 2.37
N ASN A 117 -6.15 -14.06 1.59
CA ASN A 117 -6.16 -14.98 0.46
C ASN A 117 -5.16 -14.57 -0.64
N VAL A 118 -5.02 -13.25 -0.85
CA VAL A 118 -4.02 -12.71 -1.79
C VAL A 118 -2.60 -12.96 -1.29
N LEU A 119 -2.37 -12.76 0.02
CA LEU A 119 -1.09 -13.06 0.67
C LEU A 119 -0.69 -14.53 0.46
N GLU A 120 -1.61 -15.47 0.68
CA GLU A 120 -1.36 -16.90 0.47
C GLU A 120 -1.03 -17.22 -0.99
N SER A 121 -1.75 -16.60 -1.93
CA SER A 121 -1.54 -16.77 -3.37
C SER A 121 -0.15 -16.27 -3.80
N MET A 122 0.27 -15.09 -3.34
CA MET A 122 1.61 -14.57 -3.66
C MET A 122 2.73 -15.35 -2.93
N ASP A 123 2.46 -15.91 -1.74
CA ASP A 123 3.47 -16.57 -0.90
C ASP A 123 3.97 -17.89 -1.47
N PHE A 124 3.12 -18.57 -2.25
CA PHE A 124 3.51 -19.75 -3.03
C PHE A 124 4.70 -19.46 -3.95
N TYR A 125 4.68 -18.31 -4.64
CA TYR A 125 5.76 -17.87 -5.51
C TYR A 125 6.91 -17.24 -4.70
N ALA A 126 6.59 -16.50 -3.64
CA ALA A 126 7.59 -15.88 -2.77
C ALA A 126 8.54 -16.92 -2.12
N THR A 127 7.99 -18.06 -1.71
CA THR A 127 8.77 -19.17 -1.15
C THR A 127 9.80 -19.69 -2.15
N LYS A 128 9.45 -19.77 -3.44
CA LYS A 128 10.36 -20.18 -4.51
C LYS A 128 11.46 -19.15 -4.76
N VAL A 129 11.16 -17.85 -4.61
CA VAL A 129 12.19 -16.79 -4.66
C VAL A 129 13.19 -16.98 -3.52
N MET A 130 12.72 -17.20 -2.28
CA MET A 130 13.59 -17.41 -1.12
C MET A 130 14.45 -18.69 -1.23
N GLN A 131 13.95 -19.73 -1.90
CA GLN A 131 14.70 -20.98 -2.15
C GLN A 131 15.92 -20.80 -3.06
N LYS A 132 15.98 -19.74 -3.88
CA LYS A 132 17.16 -19.41 -4.70
C LYS A 132 18.36 -18.98 -3.85
N LYS A 133 18.15 -18.62 -2.57
CA LYS A 133 19.18 -18.12 -1.64
C LYS A 133 19.93 -16.87 -2.15
N ASN A 134 19.33 -16.10 -3.04
CA ASN A 134 19.81 -14.77 -3.40
C ASN A 134 19.40 -13.80 -2.28
N GLU A 135 20.37 -13.21 -1.58
CA GLU A 135 20.12 -12.34 -0.42
C GLU A 135 19.28 -11.12 -0.80
N LYS A 136 19.59 -10.47 -1.92
CA LYS A 136 18.91 -9.25 -2.37
C LYS A 136 17.46 -9.53 -2.79
N GLU A 137 17.25 -10.60 -3.57
CA GLU A 137 15.90 -11.04 -3.92
C GLU A 137 15.10 -11.45 -2.67
N THR A 138 15.76 -12.06 -1.68
CA THR A 138 15.14 -12.43 -0.40
C THR A 138 14.70 -11.20 0.40
N VAL A 139 15.52 -10.14 0.44
CA VAL A 139 15.15 -8.88 1.09
C VAL A 139 13.95 -8.25 0.39
N TRP A 140 13.99 -8.18 -0.94
CA TRP A 140 12.89 -7.63 -1.74
C TRP A 140 11.57 -8.40 -1.54
N ILE A 141 11.59 -9.73 -1.64
CA ILE A 141 10.36 -10.51 -1.54
C ILE A 141 9.78 -10.47 -0.12
N LYS A 142 10.63 -10.39 0.91
CA LYS A 142 10.18 -10.18 2.30
C LYS A 142 9.54 -8.81 2.46
N ALA A 143 10.08 -7.76 1.84
CA ALA A 143 9.48 -6.43 1.87
C ALA A 143 8.09 -6.43 1.22
N LEU A 144 7.92 -7.10 0.07
CA LEU A 144 6.61 -7.24 -0.58
C LEU A 144 5.62 -8.01 0.30
N LYS A 145 6.04 -9.15 0.87
CA LYS A 145 5.22 -9.95 1.78
C LYS A 145 4.78 -9.15 3.01
N THR A 146 5.70 -8.38 3.60
CA THR A 146 5.39 -7.49 4.73
C THR A 146 4.39 -6.42 4.34
N ALA A 147 4.53 -5.79 3.17
CA ALA A 147 3.57 -4.79 2.70
C ALA A 147 2.15 -5.38 2.58
N VAL A 148 2.00 -6.57 2.00
CA VAL A 148 0.68 -7.22 1.86
C VAL A 148 0.13 -7.70 3.20
N LYS A 149 0.98 -8.25 4.09
CA LYS A 149 0.57 -8.62 5.45
C LYS A 149 0.11 -7.39 6.24
N ASP A 150 0.86 -6.30 6.20
CA ASP A 150 0.51 -5.09 6.94
C ASP A 150 -0.72 -4.41 6.34
N LEU A 151 -0.99 -4.58 5.04
CA LEU A 151 -2.25 -4.15 4.42
C LEU A 151 -3.46 -4.90 4.98
N LYS A 152 -3.32 -6.20 5.29
CA LYS A 152 -4.38 -6.97 5.97
C LYS A 152 -4.64 -6.39 7.37
N ASP A 153 -3.57 -6.11 8.11
CA ASP A 153 -3.68 -5.56 9.47
C ASP A 153 -4.33 -4.16 9.40
N TRP A 154 -3.90 -3.31 8.45
CA TRP A 154 -4.52 -2.01 8.14
C TRP A 154 -6.01 -2.13 7.78
N CYS A 155 -6.40 -3.14 6.99
CA CYS A 155 -7.82 -3.40 6.69
C CYS A 155 -8.61 -3.72 7.97
N GLY A 156 -8.00 -4.40 8.94
CA GLY A 156 -8.61 -4.73 10.23
C GLY A 156 -8.97 -3.49 11.05
N GLU A 157 -8.19 -2.41 10.90
CA GLU A 157 -8.38 -1.14 11.60
C GLU A 157 -9.32 -0.19 10.83
N ASN A 158 -9.27 -0.20 9.50
CA ASN A 158 -9.88 0.85 8.67
C ASN A 158 -11.15 0.41 7.92
N CYS A 159 -11.28 -0.87 7.56
CA CYS A 159 -12.38 -1.35 6.71
C CYS A 159 -12.76 -2.82 6.98
N LYS A 160 -12.71 -3.25 8.24
CA LYS A 160 -12.91 -4.66 8.64
C LYS A 160 -14.16 -5.33 8.06
N LEU A 161 -15.26 -4.58 7.96
CA LEU A 161 -16.57 -5.06 7.48
C LEU A 161 -16.90 -4.58 6.06
N GLY A 162 -15.87 -4.22 5.28
CA GLY A 162 -16.00 -3.62 3.97
C GLY A 162 -15.69 -2.11 3.99
N VAL A 163 -15.42 -1.58 2.79
CA VAL A 163 -15.19 -0.15 2.60
C VAL A 163 -16.51 0.60 2.67
N MET A 164 -16.57 1.65 3.48
CA MET A 164 -17.73 2.51 3.60
C MET A 164 -17.79 3.50 2.43
N TRP A 165 -18.96 3.58 1.79
CA TRP A 165 -19.26 4.53 0.72
C TRP A 165 -20.22 5.61 1.20
N ASN A 166 -20.16 6.79 0.61
CA ASN A 166 -21.07 7.88 0.95
C ASN A 166 -22.47 7.62 0.36
N PRO A 167 -23.51 7.30 1.16
CA PRO A 167 -24.83 6.96 0.63
C PRO A 167 -25.54 8.12 -0.07
N ARG A 168 -25.09 9.36 0.14
CA ARG A 168 -25.55 10.57 -0.54
C ARG A 168 -24.55 11.06 -1.60
N GLY A 169 -23.56 10.25 -1.93
CA GLY A 169 -22.54 10.58 -2.91
C GLY A 169 -23.06 10.51 -4.35
N LYS A 170 -22.21 10.95 -5.28
CA LYS A 170 -22.45 10.85 -6.72
C LYS A 170 -22.59 9.38 -7.14
N VAL A 171 -23.22 9.15 -8.29
CA VAL A 171 -23.21 7.82 -8.92
C VAL A 171 -21.77 7.51 -9.34
N ALA A 172 -21.18 6.46 -8.78
CA ALA A 172 -19.78 6.13 -9.02
C ALA A 172 -19.45 5.91 -10.51
N ALA A 173 -20.37 5.31 -11.27
CA ALA A 173 -20.18 5.07 -12.70
C ALA A 173 -19.99 6.37 -13.51
N ASP A 174 -20.70 7.43 -13.13
CA ASP A 174 -20.58 8.76 -13.75
C ASP A 174 -19.31 9.45 -13.29
N TYR A 175 -19.02 9.38 -11.98
CA TYR A 175 -17.79 9.91 -11.41
C TYR A 175 -16.55 9.34 -12.11
N PHE A 176 -16.46 8.01 -12.29
CA PHE A 176 -15.34 7.36 -12.97
C PHE A 176 -15.36 7.48 -14.50
N ALA A 177 -16.49 7.91 -15.09
CA ALA A 177 -16.50 8.30 -16.50
C ALA A 177 -15.83 9.67 -16.71
N GLU A 178 -16.04 10.60 -15.76
CA GLU A 178 -15.41 11.93 -15.75
C GLU A 178 -13.97 11.90 -15.19
N ASN A 179 -13.70 10.98 -14.26
CA ASN A 179 -12.42 10.84 -13.56
C ASN A 179 -11.95 9.37 -13.66
N PRO A 180 -11.51 8.90 -14.83
CA PRO A 180 -11.06 7.52 -15.00
C PRO A 180 -9.91 7.19 -14.06
N LEU A 181 -9.87 5.95 -13.54
CA LEU A 181 -8.76 5.49 -12.70
C LEU A 181 -7.42 5.62 -13.44
N GLY A 182 -6.40 6.16 -12.75
CA GLY A 182 -5.07 6.41 -13.30
C GLY A 182 -4.96 7.67 -14.18
N SER A 183 -6.03 8.47 -14.27
CA SER A 183 -5.99 9.79 -14.95
C SER A 183 -5.39 10.89 -14.08
N GLY A 184 -5.36 10.70 -12.75
CA GLY A 184 -4.58 11.52 -11.84
C GLY A 184 -3.10 11.22 -12.06
N GLY A 185 -2.36 12.19 -12.59
CA GLY A 185 -0.92 12.03 -12.88
C GLY A 185 -0.18 11.39 -11.71
N LYS A 186 0.67 10.40 -12.04
CA LYS A 186 1.55 9.62 -11.16
C LYS A 186 1.73 10.28 -9.80
N ALA A 187 1.31 9.58 -8.74
CA ALA A 187 1.58 9.94 -7.35
C ALA A 187 2.96 10.61 -7.26
N SER A 188 2.94 11.89 -6.89
CA SER A 188 4.10 12.76 -6.89
C SER A 188 5.28 12.04 -6.27
N ALA A 189 6.32 11.83 -7.07
CA ALA A 189 7.65 11.61 -6.55
C ALA A 189 7.91 12.69 -5.50
N ALA A 190 8.43 12.25 -4.35
CA ALA A 190 8.73 13.07 -3.20
C ALA A 190 9.30 14.43 -3.62
N SER A 191 8.62 15.51 -3.25
CA SER A 191 9.24 16.82 -3.26
C SER A 191 10.39 16.80 -2.26
N GLU A 192 11.62 16.72 -2.77
CA GLU A 192 12.83 16.98 -2.00
C GLU A 192 12.70 18.34 -1.27
N PRO A 193 13.05 18.44 0.01
CA PRO A 193 13.15 19.74 0.65
C PRO A 193 14.31 20.50 0.01
N LYS A 194 14.01 21.58 -0.72
CA LYS A 194 15.01 22.54 -1.18
C LYS A 194 15.83 23.04 0.02
N GLY A 195 17.09 22.63 0.06
CA GLY A 195 18.07 23.18 0.98
C GLY A 195 18.20 24.69 0.81
N LYS A 196 18.04 25.43 1.92
CA LYS A 196 18.47 26.83 2.04
C LYS A 196 19.28 26.99 3.31
N GLY A 197 20.55 27.36 3.10
CA GLY A 197 21.18 28.45 3.85
C GLY A 197 21.69 28.16 5.26
N LYS A 198 23.02 28.22 5.40
CA LYS A 198 23.76 28.42 6.65
C LYS A 198 23.10 29.50 7.52
N GLY A 199 22.70 29.12 8.73
CA GLY A 199 22.32 30.03 9.82
C GLY A 199 22.88 29.51 11.14
N LYS A 200 23.67 30.34 11.83
CA LYS A 200 24.31 30.03 13.11
C LYS A 200 23.27 29.67 14.17
N GLY A 201 23.44 28.52 14.82
CA GLY A 201 22.54 28.06 15.88
C GLY A 201 22.61 28.90 17.16
N PRO A 202 21.50 29.05 17.91
CA PRO A 202 21.55 29.43 19.31
C PRO A 202 21.89 28.22 20.19
N ALA A 203 22.62 28.49 21.28
CA ALA A 203 23.09 27.50 22.24
C ALA A 203 21.97 26.77 23.01
N MET A 204 22.17 25.48 23.28
CA MET A 204 21.36 24.66 24.18
C MET A 204 21.42 25.16 25.63
N PRO A 205 20.28 25.21 26.36
CA PRO A 205 20.28 25.22 27.81
C PRO A 205 20.59 23.82 28.37
N LYS A 206 21.57 23.73 29.26
CA LYS A 206 21.81 22.57 30.13
C LYS A 206 20.85 22.59 31.32
N GLY A 207 20.33 21.43 31.68
CA GLY A 207 19.58 21.17 32.92
C GLY A 207 18.24 20.51 32.59
N GLY A 208 17.83 19.38 33.14
CA GLY A 208 18.28 18.61 34.30
C GLY A 208 17.03 17.82 34.69
N LEU A 209 17.06 16.50 34.52
CA LEU A 209 15.92 15.63 34.82
C LEU A 209 15.68 15.67 36.34
N ALA A 210 14.66 16.41 36.76
CA ALA A 210 14.16 16.37 38.12
C ALA A 210 13.35 15.07 38.29
N ALA A 211 13.78 14.25 39.26
CA ALA A 211 13.08 13.08 39.73
C ALA A 211 11.70 13.44 40.32
N PRO A 212 10.70 12.55 40.25
CA PRO A 212 9.37 12.82 40.76
C PRO A 212 9.33 12.91 42.30
N PRO A 213 8.38 13.67 42.88
CA PRO A 213 8.25 13.86 44.34
C PRO A 213 7.97 12.55 45.12
N PRO A 214 8.43 12.41 46.37
CA PRO A 214 8.34 11.17 47.15
C PRO A 214 6.94 10.72 47.64
N GLU A 215 5.84 11.38 47.27
CA GLU A 215 4.51 11.05 47.82
C GLU A 215 3.67 10.05 46.99
N LEU A 216 4.15 9.59 45.82
CA LEU A 216 3.39 8.63 44.97
C LEU A 216 3.83 7.17 45.11
N LEU A 217 4.84 6.86 45.93
CA LEU A 217 5.32 5.49 46.17
C LEU A 217 4.70 4.79 47.40
N ALA A 218 3.78 5.46 48.12
CA ALA A 218 3.13 4.89 49.31
C ALA A 218 1.73 4.27 49.06
N LYS A 219 1.26 4.18 47.81
CA LYS A 219 -0.08 3.62 47.47
C LYS A 219 -0.08 2.38 46.57
N MET A 220 1.06 1.71 46.43
CA MET A 220 1.12 0.41 45.75
C MET A 220 1.88 -0.60 46.61
N LYS A 221 1.19 -1.17 47.60
CA LYS A 221 1.43 -2.55 48.03
C LYS A 221 0.10 -3.31 48.08
N PRO A 222 0.08 -4.56 47.61
CA PRO A 222 -1.13 -5.38 47.46
C PRO A 222 -1.53 -6.05 48.79
N GLU A 223 -2.83 -6.28 48.95
CA GLU A 223 -3.37 -7.45 49.69
C GLU A 223 -3.73 -8.54 48.68
#